data_AF-C9YE51-F1
#
_entry.id   AF-C9YE51-F1
#
_cell.length_a   1.000
_cell.length_b   1.000
_cell.length_c   1.000
_cell.angle_alpha   90.00
_cell.angle_beta   90.00
_cell.angle_gamma   90.00
#
_symmetry.space_group_name_H-M   'P 1'
#
loop_
_entity.id
_entity.type
_entity.pdbx_description
1 polymer ?
#
loop_
_entity_poly.entity_id
_entity_poly.type
_entity_poly.pdbx_seq_one_letter_code
_entity_poly.pdbx_strand_id
1 'polypeptide(L)'
;MKIALAIATVFLALLWTGFIGLSAALASWVAGQGVDLQGGLQTIAQWPLPPWIALWTDAGTAEAVRATIVWSVEMLAAVMPWITPLLDWVAPLLWVIWAFGMVTLMVLAAVGLLLIGRMRKRARVAGVRYAD
;
A
#
# COMPACT_ATOMS: atom_id res chain seq x y z
N MET A 1 -18.63 17.87 19.80
CA MET A 1 -17.17 17.65 19.68
C MET A 1 -16.76 16.17 19.83
N LYS A 2 -17.05 15.48 20.96
CA LYS A 2 -16.66 14.06 21.12
C LYS A 2 -17.21 13.12 20.04
N ILE A 3 -18.49 13.31 19.66
CA ILE A 3 -19.15 12.54 18.61
C ILE A 3 -18.48 12.77 17.25
N ALA A 4 -18.16 14.03 16.91
CA ALA A 4 -17.45 14.35 15.66
C ALA A 4 -16.05 13.70 15.60
N LEU A 5 -15.29 13.74 16.69
CA LEU A 5 -13.99 13.07 16.79
C LEU A 5 -14.12 11.54 16.61
N ALA A 6 -15.13 10.93 17.25
CA ALA A 6 -15.41 9.51 17.12
C ALA A 6 -15.80 9.14 15.68
N ILE A 7 -16.70 9.91 15.05
CA ILE A 7 -17.11 9.71 13.65
C ILE A 7 -15.90 9.81 12.73
N ALA A 8 -15.07 10.84 12.86
CA ALA A 8 -13.87 11.01 12.04
C ALA A 8 -12.88 9.86 12.20
N THR A 9 -12.69 9.37 13.43
CA THR A 9 -11.82 8.23 13.72
C THR A 9 -12.36 6.95 13.09
N VAL A 10 -13.66 6.67 13.25
CA VAL A 10 -14.29 5.48 12.65
C VAL A 10 -14.23 5.53 11.14
N PHE A 11 -14.50 6.68 10.53
CA PHE A 11 -14.41 6.86 9.09
C PHE A 11 -12.98 6.61 8.58
N LEU A 12 -11.97 7.18 9.24
CA LEU A 12 -10.58 6.94 8.89
C LEU A 12 -10.17 5.48 9.09
N ALA A 13 -10.65 4.82 10.15
CA ALA A 13 -10.41 3.41 10.40
C ALA A 13 -11.04 2.50 9.33
N LEU A 14 -12.24 2.83 8.85
CA LEU A 14 -12.89 2.12 7.75
C LEU A 14 -12.11 2.30 6.44
N LEU A 15 -11.69 3.52 6.13
CA LEU A 15 -10.89 3.79 4.93
C LEU A 15 -9.54 3.04 4.98
N TRP A 16 -8.86 3.09 6.12
CA TRP A 16 -7.61 2.36 6.35
C TRP A 16 -7.79 0.85 6.21
N THR A 17 -8.83 0.30 6.82
CA THR A 17 -9.15 -1.13 6.75
C THR A 17 -9.51 -1.56 5.33
N GLY A 18 -10.32 -0.77 4.63
CA GLY A 18 -10.70 -1.01 3.24
C GLY A 18 -9.48 -0.98 2.33
N PHE A 19 -8.59 -0.01 2.50
CA PHE A 19 -7.34 0.09 1.74
C PHE A 19 -6.45 -1.14 1.93
N ILE A 20 -6.14 -1.50 3.17
CA ILE A 20 -5.30 -2.68 3.46
C ILE A 20 -5.99 -3.96 2.97
N GLY A 21 -7.28 -4.12 3.23
CA GLY A 21 -8.03 -5.30 2.80
C GLY A 21 -8.05 -5.45 1.28
N LEU A 22 -8.25 -4.37 0.54
CA LEU A 22 -8.20 -4.37 -0.93
C LEU A 22 -6.80 -4.73 -1.44
N SER A 23 -5.74 -4.12 -0.88
CA SER A 23 -4.36 -4.44 -1.24
C SER A 23 -4.00 -5.90 -0.94
N ALA A 24 -4.42 -6.44 0.21
CA ALA A 24 -4.17 -7.83 0.57
C ALA A 24 -4.96 -8.80 -0.33
N ALA A 25 -6.22 -8.49 -0.63
CA ALA A 25 -7.03 -9.25 -1.57
C ALA A 25 -6.40 -9.28 -2.97
N LEU A 26 -5.96 -8.13 -3.48
CA LEU A 26 -5.24 -8.03 -4.75
C LEU A 26 -3.95 -8.87 -4.75
N ALA A 27 -3.13 -8.76 -3.70
CA ALA A 27 -1.90 -9.55 -3.60
C ALA A 27 -2.18 -11.06 -3.59
N SER A 28 -3.17 -11.50 -2.80
CA SER A 28 -3.57 -12.91 -2.73
C SER A 28 -4.18 -13.42 -4.04
N TRP A 29 -4.92 -12.57 -4.75
CA TRP A 29 -5.48 -12.88 -6.06
C TRP A 29 -4.36 -13.08 -7.09
N VAL A 30 -3.36 -12.18 -7.13
CA VAL A 30 -2.19 -12.33 -8.01
C VAL A 30 -1.41 -13.61 -7.68
N ALA A 31 -1.19 -13.90 -6.39
CA ALA A 31 -0.52 -15.12 -5.96
C ALA A 31 -1.28 -16.39 -6.40
N GLY A 32 -2.61 -16.37 -6.28
CA GLY A 32 -3.48 -17.50 -6.63
C GLY A 32 -3.69 -17.73 -8.13
N GLN A 33 -3.39 -16.74 -8.99
CA GLN A 33 -3.57 -16.89 -10.43
C GLN A 33 -2.52 -17.78 -11.10
N GLY A 34 -1.41 -18.11 -10.41
CA GLY A 34 -0.36 -18.92 -11.01
C GLY A 34 0.07 -18.38 -12.37
N VAL A 35 0.11 -17.05 -12.52
CA VAL A 35 0.52 -16.40 -13.77
C VAL A 35 1.86 -17.00 -14.14
N ASP A 36 1.96 -17.61 -15.31
CA ASP A 36 3.22 -18.10 -15.87
C ASP A 36 4.07 -16.88 -16.26
N LEU A 37 4.56 -16.19 -15.23
CA LEU A 37 5.41 -15.02 -15.34
C LEU A 37 6.72 -15.41 -16.04
N GLN A 38 7.15 -16.67 -15.94
CA GLN A 38 8.30 -17.20 -16.67
C GLN A 38 8.01 -17.29 -18.18
N GLY A 39 6.89 -17.89 -18.58
CA GLY A 39 6.47 -17.96 -19.99
C GLY A 39 6.18 -16.57 -20.59
N GLY A 40 5.57 -15.67 -19.82
CA GLY A 40 5.34 -14.29 -20.21
C GLY A 40 6.63 -13.50 -20.41
N LEU A 41 7.60 -13.65 -19.49
CA LEU A 41 8.91 -13.00 -19.60
C LEU A 41 9.73 -13.54 -20.77
N GLN A 42 9.68 -14.85 -21.03
CA GLN A 42 10.33 -15.44 -22.20
C GLN A 42 9.72 -14.93 -23.50
N THR A 43 8.39 -14.75 -23.54
CA THR A 43 7.69 -14.17 -24.70
C THR A 43 8.09 -12.72 -24.94
N ILE A 44 8.25 -11.92 -23.88
CA ILE A 44 8.71 -10.53 -23.96
C ILE A 44 10.18 -10.45 -24.39
N ALA A 45 11.04 -11.34 -23.88
CA ALA A 45 12.46 -11.42 -24.24
C ALA A 45 12.66 -11.76 -25.73
N GLN A 46 11.74 -12.54 -26.30
CA GLN A 46 11.75 -12.94 -27.70
C GLN A 46 10.99 -11.97 -28.62
N TRP A 47 10.41 -10.88 -28.09
CA TRP A 47 9.65 -9.93 -28.90
C TRP A 47 10.59 -9.24 -29.92
N PRO A 48 10.41 -9.47 -31.23
CA PRO A 48 11.21 -8.78 -32.24
C PRO A 48 10.93 -7.28 -32.24
N LEU A 49 11.97 -6.44 -32.30
CA LEU A 49 11.80 -4.99 -32.39
C LEU A 49 10.96 -4.64 -33.63
N PRO A 50 9.81 -3.97 -33.48
CA PRO A 50 8.99 -3.59 -34.61
C PRO A 50 9.72 -2.69 -35.62
N PRO A 51 9.46 -2.81 -36.94
CA PRO A 51 10.14 -2.03 -37.98
C PRO A 51 9.96 -0.52 -37.82
N TRP A 52 8.85 -0.10 -37.21
CA TRP A 52 8.61 1.31 -36.95
C TRP A 52 9.60 1.89 -35.94
N ILE A 53 10.19 1.10 -35.03
CA ILE A 53 11.21 1.60 -34.10
C ILE A 53 12.44 2.09 -34.88
N ALA A 54 12.84 1.35 -35.91
CA ALA A 54 13.98 1.70 -36.77
C ALA A 54 13.80 3.02 -37.55
N LEU A 55 12.58 3.56 -37.67
CA LEU A 55 12.34 4.88 -38.27
C LEU A 55 12.75 6.04 -37.34
N TRP A 56 12.86 5.80 -36.03
CA TRP A 56 13.14 6.82 -35.02
C TRP A 56 14.42 6.55 -34.20
N THR A 57 15.06 5.38 -34.38
CA THR A 57 16.30 5.00 -33.69
C THR A 57 17.41 4.68 -34.68
N ASP A 58 18.60 5.22 -34.42
CA ASP A 58 19.84 4.82 -35.08
C ASP A 58 20.35 3.48 -34.51
N ALA A 59 21.25 2.78 -35.21
CA ALA A 59 21.69 1.43 -34.84
C ALA A 59 22.22 1.33 -33.40
N GLY A 60 22.90 2.38 -32.91
CA GLY A 60 23.40 2.45 -31.54
C GLY A 60 22.31 2.64 -30.47
N THR A 61 21.23 3.38 -30.76
CA THR A 61 20.15 3.59 -29.79
C THR A 61 19.18 2.41 -29.76
N ALA A 62 18.98 1.72 -30.89
CA ALA A 62 18.22 0.49 -30.94
C ALA A 62 18.87 -0.63 -30.09
N GLU A 63 20.20 -0.78 -30.16
CA GLU A 63 20.92 -1.76 -29.34
C GLU A 63 20.90 -1.39 -27.85
N ALA A 64 21.01 -0.11 -27.50
CA ALA A 64 20.90 0.35 -26.12
C ALA A 64 19.50 0.09 -25.52
N VAL A 65 18.44 0.31 -26.30
CA VAL A 65 17.06 -0.01 -25.90
C VAL A 65 16.91 -1.52 -25.71
N ARG A 66 17.41 -2.32 -26.65
CA ARG A 66 17.38 -3.79 -26.54
C ARG A 66 18.14 -4.28 -25.32
N ALA A 67 19.33 -3.77 -25.06
CA ALA A 67 20.13 -4.10 -23.88
C ALA A 67 19.39 -3.73 -22.57
N THR A 68 18.68 -2.59 -22.55
CA THR A 68 17.90 -2.17 -21.39
C THR A 68 16.69 -3.08 -21.15
N ILE A 69 16.01 -3.51 -22.21
CA ILE A 69 14.89 -4.46 -22.13
C ILE A 69 15.40 -5.82 -21.61
N VAL A 70 16.49 -6.33 -22.17
CA VAL A 70 17.11 -7.59 -21.75
C VAL A 70 17.54 -7.51 -20.28
N TRP A 71 18.23 -6.44 -19.89
CA TRP A 71 18.63 -6.20 -18.51
C TRP A 71 17.43 -6.17 -17.55
N SER A 72 16.33 -5.53 -17.95
CA SER A 72 15.10 -5.49 -17.15
C SER A 72 14.47 -6.87 -16.99
N VAL A 73 14.44 -7.67 -18.06
CA VAL A 73 13.92 -9.04 -18.04
C VAL A 73 14.82 -9.96 -17.21
N GLU A 74 16.14 -9.84 -17.33
CA GLU A 74 17.10 -10.59 -16.53
C GLU A 74 17.00 -10.26 -15.04
N MET A 75 16.87 -8.97 -14.71
CA MET A 75 16.59 -8.54 -13.34
C MET A 75 15.29 -9.15 -12.83
N LEU A 76 14.22 -9.13 -13.62
CA LEU A 76 12.95 -9.73 -13.21
C LEU A 76 13.04 -11.25 -13.07
N ALA A 77 13.76 -11.93 -13.97
CA ALA A 77 14.04 -13.36 -13.92
C ALA A 77 14.92 -13.76 -12.72
N ALA A 78 15.83 -12.90 -12.27
CA ALA A 78 16.63 -13.12 -11.07
C ALA A 78 15.79 -13.06 -9.78
N VAL A 79 14.74 -12.24 -9.76
CA VAL A 79 13.83 -12.08 -8.61
C VAL A 79 12.63 -13.04 -8.69
N MET A 80 12.33 -13.59 -9.87
CA MET A 80 11.24 -14.57 -10.10
C MET A 80 11.18 -15.73 -9.10
N PRO A 81 12.28 -16.42 -8.72
CA PRO A 81 12.25 -17.51 -7.73
C PRO A 81 11.74 -17.05 -6.36
N TRP A 82 11.93 -15.77 -6.05
CA TRP A 82 11.54 -15.16 -4.80
C TRP A 82 10.15 -14.51 -4.87
N ILE A 83 9.59 -14.31 -6.08
CA ILE A 83 8.32 -13.60 -6.27
C ILE A 83 7.15 -14.33 -5.63
N THR A 84 7.09 -15.66 -5.75
CA THR A 84 6.03 -16.47 -5.14
C THR A 84 6.10 -16.45 -3.61
N PRO A 85 7.27 -16.73 -2.98
CA PRO A 85 7.44 -16.50 -1.54
C PRO A 85 7.11 -15.07 -1.10
N LEU A 86 7.56 -14.05 -1.83
CA LEU A 86 7.28 -12.66 -1.49
C LEU A 86 5.79 -12.36 -1.50
N LEU A 87 5.06 -12.77 -2.54
CA LEU A 87 3.63 -12.55 -2.67
C LEU A 87 2.84 -13.26 -1.56
N ASP A 88 3.28 -14.45 -1.13
CA ASP A 88 2.68 -15.15 0.02
C ASP A 88 2.84 -14.37 1.33
N TRP A 89 3.95 -13.64 1.50
CA TRP A 89 4.21 -12.82 2.69
C TRP A 89 3.62 -11.41 2.63
N VAL A 90 3.28 -10.89 1.45
CA VAL A 90 2.69 -9.55 1.28
C VAL A 90 1.39 -9.43 2.07
N ALA A 91 0.47 -10.38 1.95
CA ALA A 91 -0.81 -10.31 2.66
C ALA A 91 -0.65 -10.36 4.21
N PRO A 92 0.13 -11.29 4.80
CA PRO A 92 0.47 -11.26 6.23
C PRO A 92 1.11 -9.94 6.68
N LEU A 93 2.07 -9.40 5.93
CA LEU A 93 2.73 -8.13 6.27
C LEU A 93 1.75 -6.95 6.25
N LEU A 94 0.84 -6.92 5.28
CA LEU A 94 -0.21 -5.90 5.20
C LEU A 94 -1.13 -5.97 6.44
N TRP A 95 -1.49 -7.15 6.92
CA TRP A 95 -2.26 -7.31 8.16
C TRP A 95 -1.50 -6.84 9.41
N VAL A 96 -0.18 -7.05 9.47
CA VAL A 96 0.66 -6.50 10.54
C VAL A 96 0.64 -4.97 10.50
N ILE A 97 0.83 -4.38 9.31
CA ILE A 97 0.77 -2.92 9.11
C ILE A 97 -0.61 -2.38 9.51
N TRP A 98 -1.69 -3.09 9.16
CA TRP A 98 -3.04 -2.74 9.56
C TRP A 98 -3.19 -2.70 11.09
N ALA A 99 -2.69 -3.71 11.80
CA ALA A 99 -2.77 -3.78 13.25
C ALA A 99 -2.06 -2.59 13.91
N PHE A 100 -0.86 -2.23 13.43
CA PHE A 100 -0.15 -1.03 13.89
C PHE A 100 -0.95 0.25 13.64
N GLY A 101 -1.53 0.41 12.45
CA GLY A 101 -2.39 1.54 12.12
C GLY A 101 -3.61 1.65 13.03
N MET A 102 -4.31 0.54 13.27
CA MET A 102 -5.49 0.48 14.14
C MET A 102 -5.16 0.79 15.60
N VAL A 103 -4.08 0.21 16.14
CA VAL A 103 -3.60 0.51 17.50
C VAL A 103 -3.30 2.00 17.65
N THR A 104 -2.60 2.59 16.66
CA THR A 104 -2.28 4.01 16.66
C THR A 104 -3.54 4.88 16.65
N LEU A 105 -4.52 4.57 15.78
CA LEU A 105 -5.80 5.28 15.73
C LEU A 105 -6.58 5.16 17.05
N MET A 106 -6.61 3.97 17.67
CA MET A 106 -7.27 3.78 18.97
C MET A 106 -6.60 4.60 20.08
N VAL A 107 -5.27 4.61 20.13
CA VAL A 107 -4.52 5.41 21.12
C VAL A 107 -4.82 6.90 20.93
N LEU A 108 -4.78 7.40 19.69
CA LEU A 108 -5.10 8.81 19.39
C LEU A 108 -6.54 9.17 19.78
N ALA A 109 -7.50 8.30 19.45
CA ALA A 109 -8.90 8.51 19.80
C ALA A 109 -9.13 8.51 21.31
N ALA A 110 -8.51 7.57 22.04
CA ALA A 110 -8.59 7.50 23.49
C ALA A 110 -8.01 8.76 24.15
N VAL A 111 -6.82 9.18 23.72
CA VAL A 111 -6.19 10.42 24.22
C VAL A 111 -7.07 11.64 23.92
N GLY A 112 -7.58 11.77 22.70
CA GLY A 112 -8.47 12.87 22.31
C GLY A 112 -9.75 12.92 23.16
N LEU A 113 -10.40 11.78 23.39
CA LEU A 113 -11.60 11.68 24.22
C LEU A 113 -11.32 12.01 25.69
N LEU A 114 -10.19 11.58 26.23
CA LEU A 114 -9.75 11.87 27.59
C LEU A 114 -9.45 13.37 27.79
N LEU A 115 -8.75 14.00 26.85
CA LEU A 115 -8.46 15.43 26.89
C LEU A 115 -9.73 16.28 26.84
N ILE A 116 -10.66 15.98 25.92
CA ILE A 116 -11.96 16.66 25.85
C ILE A 116 -12.74 16.46 27.16
N GLY A 117 -12.65 15.26 27.77
CA GLY A 117 -13.24 14.99 29.08
C GLY A 117 -12.66 15.84 30.21
N ARG A 118 -11.34 16.00 30.25
CA ARG A 118 -10.63 16.81 31.25
C ARG A 118 -10.92 18.31 31.09
N MET A 119 -10.94 18.82 29.86
CA MET A 119 -11.24 20.23 29.59
C MET A 119 -12.66 20.60 30.01
N ARG A 120 -13.65 19.74 29.72
CA ARG A 120 -15.04 19.96 30.12
C ARG A 120 -15.23 19.92 31.64
N LYS A 121 -14.53 19.03 32.36
CA LYS A 121 -14.54 19.02 33.84
C LYS A 121 -13.96 20.33 34.41
N ARG A 122 -12.82 20.80 33.89
CA ARG A 122 -12.20 22.06 34.33
C ARG A 122 -13.09 23.28 34.07
N ALA A 123 -13.70 23.36 32.89
CA ALA A 123 -14.64 24.45 32.56
C ALA A 123 -15.86 24.48 33.49
N ARG A 124 -16.40 23.31 33.87
CA ARG A 124 -17.52 23.22 34.81
C ARG A 124 -17.16 23.69 36.22
N VAL A 125 -15.99 23.30 36.72
CA VAL A 125 -15.51 23.72 38.06
C VAL A 125 -15.20 25.22 38.09
N ALA A 126 -14.61 25.76 37.02
CA ALA A 126 -14.35 27.19 36.92
C ALA A 126 -15.64 28.01 36.87
N GLY A 127 -16.65 27.58 36.11
CA GLY A 127 -17.94 28.28 36.01
C GLY A 127 -18.76 28.30 37.31
N VAL A 128 -18.63 27.28 38.16
CA VAL A 128 -19.29 27.28 39.49
C VAL A 128 -18.66 28.33 40.42
N ARG A 129 -17.34 28.51 40.38
CA ARG A 129 -16.61 29.45 41.27
C ARG A 129 -16.89 30.93 41.01
N TYR A 130 -17.45 31.30 39.85
CA TYR A 130 -17.81 32.69 39.52
C TYR A 130 -19.31 32.98 39.70
N ALA A 131 -20.09 32.00 40.17
CA ALA A 131 -21.52 32.15 40.44
C ALA A 131 -21.83 32.32 41.94
N ASP A 132 -20.80 32.31 42.79
CA ASP A 132 -20.82 32.54 44.24
C ASP A 132 -20.28 33.95 44.55
#